data_AF-A0A1G5FT70-F1
#
_entry.id   AF-A0A1G5FT70-F1
#
_cell.length_a   1.000
_cell.length_b   1.000
_cell.length_c   1.000
_cell.angle_alpha   90.00
_cell.angle_beta   90.00
_cell.angle_gamma   90.00
#
_symmetry.space_group_name_H-M   'P 1'
#
loop_
_entity.id
_entity.type
_entity.pdbx_description
1 polymer ?
#
loop_
_entity_poly.entity_id
_entity_poly.type
_entity_poly.pdbx_seq_one_letter_code
_entity_poly.pdbx_strand_id
1 'polypeptide(L)'
;MKALFFLRHYNDIDHITPVIYKWIDSGHTCDIVLIGNSRFRNDYRIEFLRKLTGVRMAHIRDLLPPVEFARWFLQTLLLIRSLRRPFIGPIMAALAKSYDAKQRAPVWNSTAQRLLTRSFGDAQEGVVVFDWIERNSSICLEWVKIVLSTARTMGLGTVSLPHGDSP
;
A
#
# COMPACT_ATOMS: atom_id res chain seq x y z
N MET A 1 -12.85 9.19 13.80
CA MET A 1 -11.58 9.37 13.07
C MET A 1 -11.60 8.57 11.76
N LYS A 2 -10.66 8.84 10.85
CA LYS A 2 -10.53 8.09 9.59
C LYS A 2 -9.23 7.29 9.55
N ALA A 3 -9.28 6.07 9.01
CA ALA A 3 -8.10 5.25 8.76
C ALA A 3 -7.90 4.96 7.26
N LEU A 4 -6.66 4.71 6.85
CA LEU A 4 -6.30 4.19 5.53
C LEU A 4 -5.56 2.87 5.71
N PHE A 5 -6.18 1.77 5.26
CA PHE A 5 -5.60 0.44 5.28
C PHE A 5 -5.08 0.02 3.90
N PHE A 6 -3.93 -0.64 3.89
CA PHE A 6 -3.37 -1.25 2.69
C PHE A 6 -3.39 -2.78 2.79
N LEU A 7 -4.08 -3.44 1.86
CA LEU A 7 -4.17 -4.91 1.80
C LEU A 7 -3.51 -5.43 0.52
N ARG A 8 -2.59 -6.38 0.65
CA ARG A 8 -1.74 -6.86 -0.46
C ARG A 8 -1.98 -8.32 -0.78
N HIS A 9 -2.05 -9.17 0.23
CA HIS A 9 -2.23 -10.60 0.03
C HIS A 9 -3.18 -11.20 1.06
N TYR A 10 -3.40 -12.50 0.94
CA TYR A 10 -4.37 -13.23 1.75
C TYR A 10 -4.12 -13.07 3.26
N ASN A 11 -2.87 -13.12 3.72
CA ASN A 11 -2.55 -12.96 5.15
C ASN A 11 -2.93 -11.56 5.67
N ASP A 12 -2.63 -10.48 4.93
CA ASP A 12 -3.08 -9.14 5.33
C ASP A 12 -4.60 -9.07 5.45
N ILE A 13 -5.31 -9.66 4.50
CA ILE A 13 -6.78 -9.68 4.51
C ILE A 13 -7.27 -10.41 5.76
N ASP A 14 -6.66 -11.54 6.10
CA ASP A 14 -7.04 -12.32 7.27
C ASP A 14 -6.83 -11.56 8.57
N HIS A 15 -5.65 -10.98 8.75
CA HIS A 15 -5.26 -10.32 10.00
C HIS A 15 -5.93 -8.97 10.19
N ILE A 16 -6.14 -8.21 9.10
CA ILE A 16 -6.65 -6.84 9.17
C ILE A 16 -8.18 -6.78 9.14
N THR A 17 -8.87 -7.74 8.51
CA THR A 17 -10.34 -7.74 8.47
C THR A 17 -11.00 -7.54 9.84
N PRO A 18 -10.64 -8.28 10.92
CA PRO A 18 -11.25 -8.05 12.24
C PRO A 18 -10.92 -6.68 12.82
N VAL A 19 -9.73 -6.13 12.54
CA VAL A 19 -9.33 -4.79 12.97
C VAL A 19 -10.18 -3.72 12.27
N ILE A 20 -10.37 -3.83 10.96
CA ILE A 20 -11.23 -2.93 10.20
C ILE A 20 -12.66 -3.01 10.71
N TYR A 21 -13.19 -4.23 10.91
CA TYR A 21 -14.53 -4.41 11.43
C TYR A 21 -14.71 -3.69 12.77
N LYS A 22 -13.79 -3.88 13.72
CA LYS A 22 -13.85 -3.21 15.02
C LYS A 22 -13.65 -1.70 14.95
N TRP A 23 -12.84 -1.21 14.01
CA TRP A 23 -12.70 0.22 13.75
C TRP A 23 -14.03 0.84 13.32
N ILE A 24 -14.73 0.21 12.37
CA ILE A 24 -16.05 0.66 11.91
C ILE A 24 -17.12 0.54 13.00
N ASP A 25 -17.16 -0.59 13.71
CA ASP A 25 -18.06 -0.85 14.85
C ASP A 25 -17.93 0.23 15.95
N SER A 26 -16.74 0.82 16.09
CA SER A 26 -16.46 1.92 17.02
C SER A 26 -16.89 3.31 16.50
N GLY A 27 -17.66 3.37 15.40
CA GLY A 27 -18.15 4.62 14.81
C GLY A 27 -17.11 5.38 14.00
N HIS A 28 -16.03 4.73 13.56
CA HIS A 28 -15.02 5.34 12.69
C HIS A 28 -15.24 4.99 11.22
N THR A 29 -14.49 5.63 10.33
CA THR A 29 -14.52 5.34 8.89
C THR A 29 -13.15 4.91 8.41
N CYS A 30 -13.09 4.20 7.28
CA CYS A 30 -11.82 3.89 6.67
C CYS A 30 -11.86 3.79 5.14
N ASP A 31 -10.73 4.12 4.55
CA ASP A 31 -10.41 3.77 3.18
C ASP A 31 -9.57 2.49 3.16
N ILE A 32 -9.83 1.61 2.20
CA ILE A 32 -9.05 0.39 1.97
C ILE A 32 -8.50 0.44 0.56
N VAL A 33 -7.18 0.33 0.43
CA VAL A 33 -6.49 0.25 -0.86
C VAL A 33 -5.94 -1.15 -1.06
N LEU A 34 -6.51 -1.86 -2.04
CA LEU A 34 -6.00 -3.14 -2.51
C LEU A 34 -4.82 -2.91 -3.44
N ILE A 35 -3.62 -3.37 -3.07
CA ILE A 35 -2.40 -3.16 -3.87
C ILE A 35 -1.94 -4.45 -4.57
N GLY A 36 -2.40 -5.61 -4.11
CA GLY A 36 -2.00 -6.89 -4.66
C GLY A 36 -2.81 -7.36 -5.86
N ASN A 37 -2.90 -8.68 -5.99
CA ASN A 37 -3.58 -9.30 -7.13
C ASN A 37 -5.07 -8.96 -7.13
N SER A 38 -5.58 -8.50 -8.28
CA SER A 38 -7.01 -8.20 -8.47
C SER A 38 -7.97 -9.34 -8.13
N ARG A 39 -7.51 -10.60 -8.09
CA ARG A 39 -8.30 -11.77 -7.65
C ARG A 39 -8.88 -11.61 -6.24
N PHE A 40 -8.22 -10.83 -5.37
CA PHE A 40 -8.68 -10.59 -4.01
C PHE A 40 -9.98 -9.77 -3.96
N ARG A 41 -10.39 -9.12 -5.06
CA ARG A 41 -11.69 -8.45 -5.15
C ARG A 41 -12.86 -9.41 -4.94
N ASN A 42 -12.68 -10.71 -5.23
CA ASN A 42 -13.70 -11.73 -5.08
C ASN A 42 -13.58 -12.51 -3.74
N ASP A 43 -12.67 -12.09 -2.84
CA ASP A 43 -12.53 -12.72 -1.52
C ASP A 43 -13.75 -12.40 -0.65
N TYR A 44 -14.28 -13.41 0.04
CA TYR A 44 -15.47 -13.26 0.89
C TYR A 44 -15.30 -12.18 1.96
N ARG A 45 -14.11 -12.04 2.57
CA ARG A 45 -13.83 -11.03 3.60
C ARG A 45 -13.79 -9.63 3.00
N ILE A 46 -13.27 -9.51 1.79
CA ILE A 46 -13.27 -8.24 1.04
C ILE A 46 -14.69 -7.82 0.69
N GLU A 47 -15.52 -8.75 0.22
CA GLU A 47 -16.94 -8.52 -0.04
C GLU A 47 -17.72 -8.16 1.24
N PHE A 48 -17.41 -8.81 2.37
CA PHE A 48 -17.95 -8.46 3.67
C PHE A 48 -17.60 -7.01 4.05
N LEU A 49 -16.32 -6.63 4.01
CA LEU A 49 -15.87 -5.28 4.34
C LEU A 49 -16.50 -4.22 3.43
N ARG A 50 -16.67 -4.52 2.14
CA ARG A 50 -17.28 -3.59 1.18
C ARG A 50 -18.74 -3.25 1.50
N LYS A 51 -19.45 -4.14 2.20
CA LYS A 51 -20.85 -3.94 2.61
C LYS A 51 -20.99 -3.09 3.89
N LEU A 52 -19.90 -2.84 4.61
CA LEU A 52 -19.94 -2.05 5.84
C LEU A 52 -20.08 -0.56 5.54
N THR A 53 -21.06 0.10 6.17
CA THR A 53 -21.21 1.56 6.12
C THR A 53 -19.97 2.21 6.73
N GLY A 54 -19.38 3.19 6.02
CA GLY A 54 -18.15 3.86 6.46
C GLY A 54 -16.85 3.24 5.92
N VAL A 55 -16.96 2.15 5.14
CA VAL A 55 -15.82 1.59 4.38
C VAL A 55 -15.85 2.09 2.93
N ARG A 56 -14.74 2.67 2.48
CA ARG A 56 -14.52 3.00 1.06
C ARG A 56 -13.36 2.18 0.52
N MET A 57 -13.66 1.25 -0.39
CA MET A 57 -12.65 0.36 -0.95
C MET A 57 -12.33 0.71 -2.40
N ALA A 58 -11.05 0.65 -2.75
CA ALA A 58 -10.60 0.74 -4.14
C ALA A 58 -9.32 -0.06 -4.35
N HIS A 59 -9.09 -0.47 -5.59
CA HIS A 59 -7.82 -1.06 -5.98
C HIS A 59 -6.87 0.04 -6.47
N ILE A 60 -5.57 -0.09 -6.20
CA ILE A 60 -4.58 0.94 -6.56
C ILE A 60 -4.59 1.31 -8.05
N ARG A 61 -4.82 0.32 -8.93
CA ARG A 61 -5.00 0.54 -10.38
C ARG A 61 -6.14 1.51 -10.71
N ASP A 62 -7.19 1.53 -9.91
CA ASP A 62 -8.36 2.39 -10.14
C ASP A 62 -8.15 3.79 -9.55
N LEU A 63 -7.08 3.99 -8.75
CA LEU A 63 -6.75 5.24 -8.07
C LEU A 63 -5.64 6.03 -8.76
N LEU A 64 -4.81 5.36 -9.56
CA LEU A 64 -3.68 5.96 -10.24
C LEU A 64 -3.99 6.13 -11.74
N PRO A 65 -3.63 7.27 -12.36
CA PRO A 65 -3.64 7.43 -13.81
C PRO A 65 -2.87 6.28 -14.49
N PRO A 66 -3.29 5.79 -15.68
CA PRO A 66 -2.70 4.61 -16.30
C PRO A 66 -1.16 4.68 -16.48
N VAL A 67 -0.64 5.84 -16.87
CA VAL A 67 0.81 6.06 -17.04
C VAL A 67 1.55 6.08 -15.70
N GLU A 68 0.94 6.70 -14.68
CA GLU A 68 1.49 6.75 -13.33
C GLU A 68 1.51 5.36 -12.70
N PHE A 69 0.43 4.59 -12.86
CA PHE A 69 0.34 3.19 -12.45
C PHE A 69 1.39 2.33 -13.15
N ALA A 70 1.56 2.45 -14.46
CA ALA A 70 2.54 1.67 -15.20
C ALA A 70 3.97 1.96 -14.70
N ARG A 71 4.34 3.23 -14.51
CA ARG A 71 5.63 3.61 -13.94
C ARG A 71 5.80 3.08 -12.51
N TRP A 72 4.77 3.23 -11.68
CA TRP A 72 4.78 2.76 -10.29
C TRP A 72 4.98 1.24 -10.22
N PHE A 73 4.27 0.50 -11.07
CA PHE A 73 4.35 -0.95 -11.15
C PHE A 73 5.71 -1.42 -11.66
N LEU A 74 6.24 -0.81 -12.73
CA LEU A 74 7.56 -1.12 -13.27
C LEU A 74 8.68 -0.88 -12.24
N GLN A 75 8.66 0.26 -11.55
CA GLN A 75 9.63 0.56 -10.49
C GLN A 75 9.51 -0.43 -9.31
N THR A 76 8.28 -0.88 -8.99
CA THR A 76 8.06 -1.92 -7.98
C THR A 76 8.67 -3.26 -8.42
N LEU A 77 8.44 -3.68 -9.66
CA LEU A 77 9.02 -4.92 -10.22
C LEU A 77 10.55 -4.91 -10.23
N LEU A 78 11.19 -3.77 -10.55
CA LEU A 78 12.66 -3.63 -10.54
C LEU A 78 13.26 -3.81 -9.14
N LEU A 79 12.50 -3.46 -8.10
CA LEU A 79 12.95 -3.48 -6.71
C LEU A 79 12.58 -4.79 -6.00
N ILE A 80 11.63 -5.58 -6.52
CA ILE A 80 11.33 -6.92 -6.03
C ILE A 80 12.51 -7.84 -6.32
N ARG A 81 13.19 -8.26 -5.25
CA ARG A 81 14.43 -9.04 -5.31
C ARG A 81 14.23 -10.46 -5.86
N SER A 82 13.01 -11.01 -5.78
CA SER A 82 12.71 -12.36 -6.32
C SER A 82 12.80 -12.45 -7.85
N LEU A 83 12.75 -11.32 -8.57
CA LEU A 83 13.05 -11.26 -10.00
C LEU A 83 14.57 -11.18 -10.30
N ARG A 84 15.43 -10.97 -9.29
CA ARG A 84 16.89 -11.06 -9.43
C ARG A 84 17.32 -12.53 -9.37
N ARG A 85 16.88 -13.34 -10.34
CA ARG A 85 17.48 -14.66 -10.60
C ARG A 85 18.92 -14.48 -11.07
N PRO A 86 19.84 -15.42 -10.76
CA PRO A 86 21.28 -15.28 -11.05
C PRO A 86 21.60 -15.04 -12.53
N PHE A 87 20.75 -15.49 -13.45
CA PHE A 87 20.94 -15.30 -14.89
C PHE A 87 20.52 -13.92 -15.44
N ILE A 88 19.76 -13.11 -14.69
CA ILE A 88 19.30 -11.76 -15.11
C ILE A 88 19.99 -10.66 -14.28
N GLY A 89 20.79 -11.06 -13.29
CA GLY A 89 21.49 -10.18 -12.34
C GLY A 89 22.26 -9.01 -12.96
N PRO A 90 23.08 -9.21 -14.02
CA PRO A 90 23.88 -8.12 -14.61
C PRO A 90 23.01 -7.06 -15.29
N ILE A 91 21.98 -7.48 -16.03
CA ILE A 91 21.05 -6.58 -16.74
C ILE A 91 20.23 -5.77 -15.73
N MET A 92 19.74 -6.42 -14.67
CA MET A 92 19.00 -5.74 -13.60
C MET A 92 19.88 -4.84 -12.75
N ALA A 93 21.16 -5.20 -12.55
CA ALA A 93 22.13 -4.33 -11.87
C ALA A 93 22.45 -3.08 -12.71
N ALA A 94 22.59 -3.23 -14.03
CA ALA A 94 22.75 -2.10 -14.95
C ALA A 94 21.49 -1.21 -14.97
N LEU A 95 20.29 -1.81 -15.07
CA LEU A 95 19.02 -1.08 -15.01
C LEU A 95 18.83 -0.35 -13.67
N ALA A 96 19.13 -1.01 -12.54
CA ALA A 96 19.06 -0.38 -11.22
C ALA A 96 20.09 0.75 -11.02
N LYS A 97 21.22 0.70 -11.73
CA LYS A 97 22.24 1.76 -11.74
C LYS A 97 21.84 2.93 -12.65
N SER A 98 21.14 2.68 -13.75
CA SER A 98 20.57 3.72 -14.63
C SER A 98 19.29 4.36 -14.07
N TYR A 99 18.51 3.62 -13.28
CA TYR A 99 17.27 4.06 -12.64
C TYR A 99 17.55 4.40 -11.17
N ASP A 100 18.29 5.49 -10.93
CA ASP A 100 18.72 5.92 -9.59
C ASP A 100 17.51 6.23 -8.68
N ALA A 101 17.69 6.14 -7.35
CA ALA A 101 16.66 6.44 -6.36
C ALA A 101 16.04 7.85 -6.56
N LYS A 102 16.87 8.81 -7.03
CA LYS A 102 16.42 10.16 -7.39
C LYS A 102 15.41 10.18 -8.55
N GLN A 103 15.52 9.28 -9.52
CA GLN A 103 14.60 9.20 -10.66
C GLN A 103 13.28 8.50 -10.30
N ARG A 104 13.29 7.63 -9.28
CA ARG A 104 12.09 6.93 -8.78
C ARG A 104 11.25 7.80 -7.86
N ALA A 105 11.92 8.62 -7.04
CA ALA A 105 11.30 9.46 -6.03
C ALA A 105 10.08 10.27 -6.53
N PRO A 106 10.09 10.91 -7.72
CA PRO A 106 8.92 11.67 -8.19
C PRO A 106 7.65 10.82 -8.32
N VAL A 107 7.76 9.59 -8.83
CA VAL A 107 6.60 8.68 -8.98
C VAL A 107 6.12 8.20 -7.61
N TRP A 108 7.05 7.89 -6.70
CA TRP A 108 6.70 7.51 -5.33
C TRP A 108 5.99 8.63 -4.58
N ASN A 109 6.53 9.85 -4.64
CA ASN A 109 5.93 11.01 -4.00
C ASN A 109 4.56 11.34 -4.60
N SER A 110 4.43 11.36 -5.92
CA SER A 110 3.14 11.63 -6.59
C SER A 110 2.08 10.60 -6.20
N THR A 111 2.41 9.31 -6.25
CA THR A 111 1.45 8.25 -5.89
C THR A 111 1.09 8.27 -4.41
N ALA A 112 2.06 8.46 -3.51
CA ALA A 112 1.81 8.62 -2.08
C ALA A 112 0.90 9.82 -1.79
N GLN A 113 1.23 11.00 -2.34
CA GLN A 113 0.44 12.21 -2.17
C GLN A 113 -0.99 12.01 -2.68
N ARG A 114 -1.16 11.43 -3.87
CA ARG A 114 -2.48 11.17 -4.45
C ARG A 114 -3.33 10.27 -3.56
N LEU A 115 -2.76 9.18 -3.04
CA LEU A 115 -3.50 8.25 -2.18
C LEU A 115 -3.87 8.89 -0.84
N LEU A 116 -2.94 9.63 -0.23
CA LEU A 116 -3.17 10.29 1.06
C LEU A 116 -4.18 11.44 0.93
N THR A 117 -4.00 12.34 -0.04
CA THR A 117 -4.95 13.43 -0.31
C THR A 117 -6.31 12.89 -0.72
N ARG A 118 -6.38 11.80 -1.49
CA ARG A 118 -7.68 11.16 -1.79
C ARG A 118 -8.38 10.67 -0.53
N SER A 119 -7.62 10.06 0.38
CA SER A 119 -8.16 9.39 1.56
C SER A 119 -8.54 10.38 2.65
N PHE A 120 -7.68 11.35 2.93
CA PHE A 120 -7.82 12.28 4.05
C PHE A 120 -8.23 13.69 3.62
N GLY A 121 -8.03 14.09 2.36
CA GLY A 121 -8.27 15.46 1.91
C GLY A 121 -7.44 16.44 2.72
N ASP A 122 -8.10 17.47 3.25
CA ASP A 122 -7.52 18.46 4.16
C ASP A 122 -7.66 18.07 5.65
N ALA A 123 -8.09 16.83 5.94
CA ALA A 123 -8.20 16.37 7.32
C ALA A 123 -6.82 16.30 7.98
N GLN A 124 -6.68 16.94 9.14
CA GLN A 124 -5.46 16.93 9.95
C GLN A 124 -5.36 15.73 10.89
N GLU A 125 -6.42 14.91 10.97
CA GLU A 125 -6.50 13.77 11.87
C GLU A 125 -6.85 12.49 11.10
N GLY A 126 -6.04 11.47 11.31
CA GLY A 126 -6.24 10.16 10.71
C GLY A 126 -5.04 9.24 10.93
N VAL A 127 -5.22 7.97 10.58
CA VAL A 127 -4.17 6.97 10.74
C VAL A 127 -3.96 6.18 9.46
N VAL A 128 -2.71 6.04 9.04
CA VAL A 128 -2.30 5.16 7.96
C VAL A 128 -1.80 3.86 8.56
N VAL A 129 -2.40 2.75 8.12
CA VAL A 129 -2.18 1.42 8.66
C VAL A 129 -1.63 0.49 7.58
N PHE A 130 -0.54 -0.19 7.90
CA PHE A 130 0.02 -1.27 7.10
C PHE A 130 0.12 -2.55 7.94
N ASP A 131 -0.15 -3.70 7.31
CA ASP A 131 0.35 -4.98 7.85
C ASP A 131 1.88 -5.01 7.71
N TRP A 132 2.53 -5.87 8.49
CA TRP A 132 3.96 -6.12 8.43
C TRP A 132 4.46 -6.29 6.98
N ILE A 133 5.48 -5.51 6.61
CA ILE A 133 6.02 -5.51 5.24
C ILE A 133 7.39 -6.16 5.21
N GLU A 134 7.43 -7.41 4.71
CA GLU A 134 8.68 -8.08 4.42
C GLU A 134 9.39 -7.52 3.19
N ARG A 135 10.71 -7.70 3.15
CA ARG A 135 11.60 -7.26 2.06
C ARG A 135 11.28 -7.89 0.69
N ASN A 136 10.49 -8.97 0.65
CA ASN A 136 10.07 -9.67 -0.57
C ASN A 136 8.58 -9.47 -0.91
N SER A 137 7.91 -8.48 -0.31
CA SER A 137 6.50 -8.20 -0.57
C SER A 137 6.25 -7.70 -2.00
N SER A 138 5.02 -7.87 -2.47
CA SER A 138 4.48 -7.29 -3.71
C SER A 138 4.52 -5.74 -3.75
N ILE A 139 4.86 -5.09 -2.64
CA ILE A 139 5.10 -3.65 -2.54
C ILE A 139 6.57 -3.41 -2.19
N CYS A 140 7.19 -2.43 -2.85
CA CYS A 140 8.53 -1.99 -2.49
C CYS A 140 8.55 -1.20 -1.17
N LEU A 141 9.46 -1.59 -0.26
CA LEU A 141 9.72 -0.87 1.00
C LEU A 141 10.05 0.62 0.81
N GLU A 142 10.67 0.98 -0.33
CA GLU A 142 10.98 2.38 -0.65
C GLU A 142 9.71 3.22 -0.78
N TRP A 143 8.71 2.70 -1.49
CA TRP A 143 7.43 3.38 -1.66
C TRP A 143 6.67 3.50 -0.34
N VAL A 144 6.66 2.43 0.47
CA VAL A 144 6.03 2.45 1.81
C VAL A 144 6.67 3.52 2.68
N LYS A 145 8.00 3.60 2.73
CA LYS A 145 8.70 4.63 3.49
C LYS A 145 8.26 6.02 3.09
N ILE A 146 8.09 6.27 1.79
CA ILE A 146 7.63 7.55 1.26
C ILE A 146 6.19 7.82 1.69
N VAL A 147 5.28 6.85 1.56
CA VAL A 147 3.89 6.98 2.06
C VAL A 147 3.86 7.33 3.54
N LEU A 148 4.65 6.64 4.38
CA LEU A 148 4.70 6.89 5.82
C LEU A 148 5.31 8.26 6.15
N SER A 149 6.38 8.68 5.45
CA SER A 149 6.95 10.01 5.66
C SER A 149 5.98 11.11 5.24
N THR A 150 5.33 10.98 4.09
CA THR A 150 4.34 11.95 3.60
C THR A 150 3.15 12.03 4.54
N ALA A 151 2.65 10.88 5.04
CA ALA A 151 1.58 10.85 6.02
C ALA A 151 1.94 11.62 7.30
N ARG A 152 3.15 11.43 7.83
CA ARG A 152 3.63 12.16 9.01
C ARG A 152 3.77 13.66 8.74
N THR A 153 4.25 14.05 7.56
CA THR A 153 4.30 15.47 7.16
C THR A 153 2.91 16.10 7.05
N MET A 154 1.89 15.30 6.73
CA MET A 154 0.48 15.72 6.73
C MET A 154 -0.16 15.72 8.14
N GLY A 155 0.60 15.40 9.20
CA GLY A 155 0.08 15.30 10.57
C GLY A 155 -0.65 14.00 10.90
N LEU A 156 -0.65 13.02 9.98
CA LEU A 156 -1.34 11.74 10.16
C LEU A 156 -0.52 10.78 11.02
N GLY A 157 -1.20 10.00 11.85
CA GLY A 157 -0.62 8.87 12.56
C GLY A 157 -0.21 7.76 11.60
N THR A 158 0.84 7.03 11.92
CA THR A 158 1.28 5.86 11.14
C THR A 158 1.42 4.65 12.06
N VAL A 159 0.74 3.54 11.74
CA VAL A 159 0.76 2.30 12.53
C VAL A 159 1.15 1.12 11.64
N SER A 160 2.06 0.29 12.14
CA SER A 160 2.33 -1.03 11.59
C SER A 160 1.73 -2.07 12.52
N LEU A 161 0.93 -2.98 11.99
CA LEU A 161 0.36 -4.06 12.79
C LEU A 161 1.39 -5.18 12.99
N PRO A 162 1.48 -5.78 14.19
CA PRO A 162 2.38 -6.90 14.45
C PRO A 162 1.88 -8.17 13.73
N HIS A 163 2.81 -9.00 13.24
CA HIS A 163 2.52 -10.30 12.64
C HIS A 163 2.95 -11.41 13.61
N GLY A 164 2.10 -12.42 13.79
CA GLY A 164 2.33 -13.50 14.76
C GLY A 164 3.46 -14.48 14.43
N ASP A 165 3.98 -14.44 13.19
CA ASP A 165 4.99 -15.38 12.69
C ASP A 165 6.44 -14.89 12.88
N SER A 166 6.67 -13.99 13.83
CA SER A 166 8.02 -13.53 14.15
C SER A 166 8.71 -14.51 15.12
N PRO A 167 9.81 -15.17 14.74
CA PRO A 167 10.76 -15.68 15.74
C PRO A 167 11.40 -14.52 16.53
#